data_AF-A0A370MWS6-F1
#
_entry.id   AF-A0A370MWS6-F1
#
_cell.length_a   1.000
_cell.length_b   1.000
_cell.length_c   1.000
_cell.angle_alpha   90.00
_cell.angle_beta   90.00
_cell.angle_gamma   90.00
#
_symmetry.space_group_name_H-M   'P 1'
#
loop_
_entity.id
_entity.type
_entity.pdbx_description
1 polymer ?
#
loop_
_entity_poly.entity_id
_entity_poly.type
_entity_poly.pdbx_seq_one_letter_code
_entity_poly.pdbx_strand_id
1 'polypeptide(L)'
;MAQSFAELLRENAAFHAIETQVCAAAQLWATTVLKREVSDDPLHVLRCVDPRADSQSYLRHFDSHILTMLVPLQLAPNGERNGDLVMRIFQREAKSATANFLTKTYLFFEHGLPFLIRRSLATRDLSNANSQRIVCRPGNVYVFNGLITLHHNLDVGVGERRMLIIHHYDAGLTAGARTVIRSFRILLDRLAGIY
;
A
#
# COMPACT_ATOMS: atom_id res chain seq x y z
N MET A 1 -17.00 5.52 -9.02
CA MET A 1 -16.13 5.19 -10.17
C MET A 1 -15.24 3.99 -9.90
N ALA A 2 -14.31 4.03 -8.93
CA ALA A 2 -13.44 2.87 -8.62
C ALA A 2 -14.23 1.60 -8.24
N GLN A 3 -15.28 1.75 -7.42
CA GLN A 3 -16.20 0.66 -7.08
C GLN A 3 -16.87 0.06 -8.32
N SER A 4 -17.38 0.88 -9.23
CA SER A 4 -18.02 0.41 -10.47
C SER A 4 -17.07 -0.39 -11.37
N PHE A 5 -15.78 -0.05 -11.41
CA PHE A 5 -14.76 -0.87 -12.08
C PHE A 5 -14.59 -2.24 -11.40
N ALA A 6 -14.58 -2.28 -10.07
CA ALA A 6 -14.50 -3.54 -9.34
C ALA A 6 -15.74 -4.41 -9.56
N GLU A 7 -16.93 -3.81 -9.60
CA GLU A 7 -18.19 -4.49 -9.92
C GLU A 7 -18.15 -5.09 -11.33
N LEU A 8 -17.69 -4.34 -12.33
CA LEU A 8 -17.51 -4.84 -13.70
C LEU A 8 -16.48 -5.98 -13.76
N LEU A 9 -15.39 -5.92 -12.99
CA LEU A 9 -14.44 -7.03 -12.91
C LEU A 9 -15.08 -8.29 -12.30
N ARG A 10 -16.01 -8.14 -11.35
CA ARG A 10 -16.72 -9.28 -10.73
C ARG A 10 -17.69 -9.99 -11.66
N GLU A 11 -18.10 -9.36 -12.77
CA GLU A 11 -18.83 -10.04 -13.84
C GLU A 11 -17.96 -11.12 -14.52
N ASN A 12 -16.63 -11.00 -14.43
CA ASN A 12 -15.70 -12.03 -14.87
C ASN A 12 -15.58 -13.14 -13.80
N ALA A 13 -16.00 -14.35 -14.15
CA ALA A 13 -15.99 -15.50 -13.25
C ALA A 13 -14.59 -15.83 -12.68
N ALA A 14 -13.51 -15.65 -13.45
CA ALA A 14 -12.16 -15.93 -12.97
C ALA A 14 -11.70 -14.91 -11.93
N PHE A 15 -11.99 -13.62 -12.14
CA PHE A 15 -11.71 -12.59 -11.15
C PHE A 15 -12.51 -12.83 -9.88
N HIS A 16 -13.81 -13.11 -10.01
CA HIS A 16 -14.69 -13.39 -8.88
C HIS A 16 -14.19 -14.59 -8.05
N ALA A 17 -13.82 -15.69 -8.70
CA ALA A 17 -13.27 -16.86 -8.02
C ALA A 17 -11.99 -16.56 -7.25
N ILE A 18 -11.06 -15.79 -7.84
CA ILE A 18 -9.83 -15.37 -7.15
C ILE A 18 -10.18 -14.49 -5.96
N GLU A 19 -11.03 -13.47 -6.13
CA GLU A 19 -11.45 -12.57 -5.04
C GLU A 19 -12.05 -13.36 -3.87
N THR A 20 -12.99 -14.27 -4.13
CA THR A 20 -13.59 -15.13 -3.11
C THR A 20 -12.54 -15.96 -2.37
N GLN A 21 -11.61 -16.59 -3.10
CA GLN A 21 -10.57 -17.43 -2.51
C GLN A 21 -9.64 -16.62 -1.60
N VAL A 22 -9.16 -15.46 -2.06
CA VAL A 22 -8.23 -14.65 -1.27
C VAL A 22 -8.91 -13.96 -0.10
N CYS A 23 -10.19 -13.62 -0.23
CA CYS A 23 -11.01 -13.12 0.87
C CYS A 23 -11.15 -14.17 1.98
N ALA A 24 -11.48 -15.41 1.64
CA ALA A 24 -11.58 -16.50 2.60
C ALA A 24 -10.23 -16.76 3.31
N ALA A 25 -9.12 -16.75 2.55
CA ALA A 25 -7.78 -16.90 3.12
C ALA A 25 -7.42 -15.76 4.08
N ALA A 26 -7.78 -14.52 3.75
CA ALA A 26 -7.53 -13.36 4.60
C ALA A 26 -8.36 -13.38 5.89
N GLN A 27 -9.63 -13.82 5.83
CA GLN A 27 -10.47 -14.02 7.00
C GLN A 27 -9.91 -15.10 7.93
N LEU A 28 -9.48 -16.24 7.36
CA LEU A 28 -8.82 -17.30 8.14
C LEU A 28 -7.54 -16.80 8.79
N TRP A 29 -6.73 -16.02 8.07
CA TRP A 29 -5.54 -15.41 8.63
C TRP A 29 -5.88 -14.45 9.78
N ALA A 30 -6.93 -13.64 9.64
CA ALA A 30 -7.37 -12.72 10.67
C ALA A 30 -7.81 -13.44 11.96
N THR A 31 -8.62 -14.51 11.83
CA THR A 31 -9.10 -15.27 12.99
C THR A 31 -7.97 -16.07 13.65
N THR A 32 -7.01 -16.58 12.87
CA THR A 32 -5.90 -17.38 13.41
C THR A 32 -4.80 -16.54 14.02
N VAL A 33 -4.40 -15.43 13.38
CA VAL A 33 -3.25 -14.59 13.76
C VAL A 33 -3.67 -13.39 14.60
N LEU A 34 -4.73 -12.68 14.21
CA LEU A 34 -5.21 -11.52 14.98
C LEU A 34 -6.25 -11.88 16.03
N LYS A 35 -6.73 -13.13 16.05
CA LYS A 35 -7.82 -13.59 16.94
C LYS A 35 -9.06 -12.71 16.84
N ARG A 36 -9.35 -12.25 15.62
CA ARG A 36 -10.43 -11.32 15.34
C ARG A 36 -11.20 -11.73 14.09
N GLU A 37 -12.52 -11.62 14.17
CA GLU A 37 -13.38 -11.69 13.00
C GLU A 37 -13.38 -10.35 12.26
N VAL A 38 -13.29 -10.43 10.94
CA VAL A 38 -13.27 -9.28 10.05
C VAL A 38 -14.38 -9.40 9.03
N SER A 39 -15.16 -8.35 8.94
CA SER A 39 -16.26 -8.19 8.00
C SER A 39 -16.46 -6.70 7.80
N ASP A 40 -16.01 -6.19 6.67
CA ASP A 40 -16.17 -4.81 6.28
C ASP A 40 -16.38 -4.70 4.77
N ASP A 41 -16.94 -3.56 4.36
CA ASP A 41 -17.05 -3.23 2.94
C ASP A 41 -15.67 -2.91 2.39
N PRO A 42 -15.29 -3.46 1.22
CA PRO A 42 -14.00 -3.18 0.64
C PRO A 42 -13.85 -1.71 0.25
N LEU A 43 -12.66 -1.16 0.47
CA LEU A 43 -12.29 0.15 -0.02
C LEU A 43 -11.72 0.04 -1.44
N HIS A 44 -12.36 0.70 -2.40
CA HIS A 44 -11.89 0.78 -3.79
C HIS A 44 -11.17 2.09 -4.06
N VAL A 45 -9.94 1.99 -4.57
CA VAL A 45 -9.12 3.15 -4.93
C VAL A 45 -8.65 3.01 -6.37
N LEU A 46 -8.96 4.01 -7.19
CA LEU A 46 -8.34 4.17 -8.50
C LEU A 46 -7.14 5.11 -8.33
N ARG A 47 -5.94 4.58 -8.52
CA ARG A 47 -4.69 5.34 -8.37
C ARG A 47 -4.09 5.64 -9.73
N CYS A 48 -3.83 6.93 -9.99
CA CYS A 48 -3.10 7.41 -11.15
C CYS A 48 -1.80 8.07 -10.69
N VAL A 49 -0.67 7.66 -11.25
CA VAL A 49 0.66 8.18 -10.89
C VAL A 49 1.37 8.60 -12.17
N ASP A 50 1.81 9.86 -12.20
CA ASP A 50 2.57 10.47 -13.29
C ASP A 50 3.81 11.19 -12.71
N PRO A 51 4.69 11.79 -13.54
CA PRO A 51 5.92 12.44 -13.06
C PRO A 51 5.75 13.57 -12.06
N ARG A 52 4.54 14.12 -11.89
CA ARG A 52 4.24 15.15 -10.89
C ARG A 52 3.93 14.56 -9.52
N ALA A 53 3.82 13.24 -9.41
CA ALA A 53 3.47 12.53 -8.19
C ALA A 53 4.68 12.11 -7.32
N ASP A 54 5.84 12.75 -7.47
CA ASP A 54 7.06 12.46 -6.69
C ASP A 54 6.86 12.50 -5.16
N SER A 55 5.93 13.33 -4.69
CA SER A 55 5.55 13.38 -3.28
C SER A 55 4.93 12.08 -2.76
N GLN A 56 4.38 11.24 -3.65
CA GLN A 56 3.71 9.96 -3.36
C GLN A 56 4.59 8.73 -3.66
N SER A 57 5.79 8.94 -4.18
CA SER A 57 6.75 7.90 -4.56
C SER A 57 7.71 7.59 -3.42
N TYR A 58 8.24 6.37 -3.35
CA TYR A 58 9.20 5.93 -2.30
C TYR A 58 8.72 6.07 -0.85
N LEU A 59 7.41 6.19 -0.63
CA LEU A 59 6.80 6.19 0.69
C LEU A 59 6.61 4.76 1.18
N ARG A 60 7.56 4.22 1.95
CA ARG A 60 7.45 2.88 2.55
C ARG A 60 6.31 2.83 3.55
N HIS A 61 5.38 1.89 3.41
CA HIS A 61 4.23 1.78 4.31
C HIS A 61 3.71 0.35 4.45
N PHE A 62 2.88 0.16 5.48
CA PHE A 62 1.95 -0.94 5.63
C PHE A 62 0.55 -0.36 5.52
N ASP A 63 -0.35 -1.13 4.92
CA ASP A 63 -1.76 -0.77 4.83
C ASP A 63 -2.42 -0.84 6.22
N SER A 64 -3.62 -0.27 6.33
CA SER A 64 -4.51 -0.58 7.47
C SER A 64 -5.27 -1.89 7.26
N HIS A 65 -5.38 -2.33 6.01
CA HIS A 65 -6.15 -3.50 5.60
C HIS A 65 -5.27 -4.75 5.54
N ILE A 66 -5.89 -5.88 5.86
CA ILE A 66 -5.24 -7.19 5.82
C ILE A 66 -4.99 -7.58 4.38
N LEU A 67 -5.98 -7.46 3.49
CA LEU A 67 -5.89 -7.92 2.12
C LEU A 67 -5.86 -6.73 1.16
N THR A 68 -4.86 -6.71 0.28
CA THR A 68 -4.75 -5.74 -0.81
C THR A 68 -4.69 -6.50 -2.13
N MET A 69 -5.63 -6.20 -3.02
CA MET A 69 -5.65 -6.66 -4.41
C MET A 69 -5.31 -5.49 -5.32
N LEU A 70 -4.28 -5.67 -6.14
CA LEU A 70 -3.74 -4.66 -7.02
C LEU A 70 -3.92 -5.11 -8.48
N VAL A 71 -4.73 -4.37 -9.23
CA VAL A 71 -5.08 -4.67 -10.63
C VAL A 71 -4.48 -3.58 -11.54
N PRO A 72 -3.44 -3.88 -12.32
CA PRO A 72 -2.87 -2.92 -13.25
C PRO A 72 -3.80 -2.68 -14.43
N LEU A 73 -4.14 -1.42 -14.67
CA LEU A 73 -4.98 -1.00 -15.80
C LEU A 73 -4.13 -0.42 -16.92
N GLN A 74 -3.08 0.34 -16.56
CA GLN A 74 -2.14 0.94 -17.49
C GLN A 74 -0.76 1.03 -16.84
N LEU A 75 0.28 0.70 -17.59
CA LEU A 75 1.67 0.83 -17.16
C LEU A 75 2.31 2.05 -17.80
N ALA A 76 3.22 2.68 -17.06
CA ALA A 76 4.19 3.60 -17.63
C ALA A 76 5.22 2.81 -18.49
N PRO A 77 5.94 3.47 -19.41
CA PRO A 77 7.01 2.82 -20.17
C PRO A 77 8.01 2.08 -19.28
N ASN A 78 8.54 0.96 -19.79
CA ASN A 78 9.53 0.17 -19.07
C ASN A 78 10.78 1.02 -18.76
N GLY A 79 11.33 0.85 -17.56
CA GLY A 79 12.51 1.58 -17.11
C GLY A 79 12.64 1.57 -15.59
N GLU A 80 13.66 2.24 -15.05
CA GLU A 80 13.89 2.31 -13.60
C GLU A 80 12.84 3.14 -12.85
N ARG A 81 12.14 4.03 -13.56
CA ARG A 81 11.18 4.99 -13.02
C ARG A 81 9.82 4.80 -13.69
N ASN A 82 9.17 3.66 -13.45
CA ASN A 82 7.89 3.28 -14.09
C ASN A 82 6.74 3.10 -13.09
N GLY A 83 6.93 3.53 -11.83
CA GLY A 83 5.92 3.40 -10.78
C GLY A 83 5.71 1.98 -10.26
N ASP A 84 6.59 1.02 -10.56
CA ASP A 84 6.45 -0.36 -10.10
C ASP A 84 6.33 -0.47 -8.57
N LEU A 85 5.59 -1.50 -8.15
CA LEU A 85 5.48 -1.89 -6.76
C LEU A 85 6.80 -2.54 -6.31
N VAL A 86 7.31 -2.12 -5.17
CA VAL A 86 8.46 -2.74 -4.49
C VAL A 86 7.99 -3.24 -3.14
N MET A 87 8.25 -4.51 -2.86
CA MET A 87 7.81 -5.20 -1.65
C MET A 87 9.00 -5.77 -0.91
N ARG A 88 9.01 -5.67 0.41
CA ARG A 88 9.99 -6.37 1.25
C ARG A 88 9.71 -7.87 1.22
N ILE A 89 10.76 -8.68 1.07
CA ILE A 89 10.65 -10.15 0.96
C ILE A 89 10.14 -10.74 2.28
N PHE A 90 10.65 -10.26 3.40
CA PHE A 90 10.24 -10.72 4.72
C PHE A 90 9.05 -9.90 5.24
N GLN A 91 7.93 -10.59 5.44
CA GLN A 91 6.77 -10.05 6.12
C GLN A 91 7.09 -9.87 7.61
N ARG A 92 6.58 -8.80 8.22
CA ARG A 92 6.68 -8.67 9.68
C ARG A 92 5.70 -9.61 10.36
N GLU A 93 6.02 -10.03 11.58
CA GLU A 93 5.01 -10.62 12.44
C GLU A 93 3.88 -9.62 12.74
N ALA A 94 2.70 -10.15 13.06
CA ALA A 94 1.61 -9.33 13.56
C ALA A 94 2.05 -8.65 14.87
N LYS A 95 2.18 -7.32 14.83
CA LYS A 95 2.69 -6.53 15.96
C LYS A 95 1.56 -6.15 16.91
N SER A 96 1.88 -6.05 18.20
CA SER A 96 1.03 -5.35 19.16
C SER A 96 0.73 -3.92 18.71
N ALA A 97 -0.35 -3.32 19.21
CA ALA A 97 -0.74 -1.95 18.85
C ALA A 97 0.42 -0.94 19.05
N THR A 98 1.18 -1.07 20.14
CA THR A 98 2.35 -0.23 20.43
C THR A 98 3.48 -0.41 19.42
N ALA A 99 3.83 -1.64 19.08
CA ALA A 99 4.89 -1.92 18.12
C ALA A 99 4.47 -1.51 16.69
N ASN A 100 3.17 -1.60 16.36
CA ASN A 100 2.62 -1.05 15.12
C ASN A 100 2.71 0.48 15.10
N PHE A 101 2.37 1.15 16.21
CA PHE A 101 2.49 2.60 16.35
C PHE A 101 3.95 3.07 16.17
N LEU A 102 4.91 2.48 16.88
CA LEU A 102 6.34 2.82 16.75
C LEU A 102 6.84 2.67 15.31
N THR A 103 6.43 1.58 14.64
CA THR A 103 6.80 1.33 13.23
C THR A 103 6.21 2.42 12.33
N LYS A 104 4.93 2.79 12.53
CA LYS A 104 4.29 3.84 11.72
C LYS A 104 4.87 5.23 12.00
N THR A 105 5.26 5.51 13.24
CA THR A 105 5.93 6.76 13.60
C THR A 105 7.30 6.88 12.94
N TYR A 106 8.10 5.81 12.94
CA TYR A 106 9.37 5.78 12.19
C TYR A 106 9.16 6.07 10.69
N LEU A 107 8.19 5.38 10.07
CA LEU A 107 7.87 5.59 8.65
C LEU A 107 7.34 7.01 8.37
N PHE A 108 6.59 7.60 9.29
CA PHE A 108 6.11 8.98 9.17
C PHE A 108 7.28 9.98 9.10
N PHE A 109 8.31 9.82 9.93
CA PHE A 109 9.51 10.66 9.84
C PHE A 109 10.26 10.47 8.52
N GLU A 110 10.36 9.23 8.06
CA GLU A 110 10.96 8.94 6.76
C GLU A 110 10.20 9.58 5.60
N HIS A 111 8.86 9.61 5.65
CA HIS A 111 8.03 10.26 4.63
C HIS A 111 8.29 11.75 4.52
N GLY A 112 8.70 12.40 5.61
CA GLY A 112 9.09 13.82 5.65
C GLY A 112 10.47 14.11 5.04
N LEU A 113 11.25 13.09 4.68
CA LEU A 113 12.57 13.28 4.08
C LEU A 113 12.47 13.81 2.63
N PRO A 114 13.46 14.62 2.19
CA PRO A 114 13.59 15.01 0.78
C PRO A 114 13.54 13.80 -0.16
N PHE A 115 12.93 14.01 -1.34
CA PHE A 115 12.71 12.94 -2.33
C PHE A 115 13.97 12.13 -2.64
N LEU A 116 15.12 12.81 -2.88
CA LEU A 116 16.38 12.15 -3.20
C LEU A 116 16.87 11.23 -2.07
N ILE A 117 16.62 11.60 -0.81
CA ILE A 117 16.98 10.78 0.35
C ILE A 117 16.07 9.57 0.44
N ARG A 118 14.74 9.74 0.30
CA ARG A 118 13.77 8.63 0.28
C ARG A 118 14.09 7.63 -0.82
N ARG A 119 14.37 8.13 -2.03
CA ARG A 119 14.78 7.31 -3.18
C ARG A 119 16.05 6.54 -2.88
N SER A 120 17.08 7.18 -2.33
CA SER A 120 18.36 6.52 -1.99
C SER A 120 18.16 5.38 -0.98
N LEU A 121 17.38 5.62 0.09
CA LEU A 121 17.05 4.61 1.09
C LEU A 121 16.31 3.41 0.48
N ALA A 122 15.31 3.67 -0.36
CA ALA A 122 14.53 2.64 -1.03
C ALA A 122 15.38 1.81 -2.01
N THR A 123 16.22 2.46 -2.81
CA THR A 123 17.13 1.77 -3.76
C THR A 123 18.15 0.89 -3.02
N ARG A 124 18.68 1.36 -1.88
CA ARG A 124 19.59 0.55 -1.04
C ARG A 124 18.90 -0.69 -0.47
N ASP A 125 17.64 -0.57 -0.06
CA ASP A 125 16.84 -1.71 0.41
C ASP A 125 16.61 -2.75 -0.71
N LEU A 126 16.45 -2.29 -1.95
CA LEU A 126 16.34 -3.14 -3.14
C LEU A 126 17.68 -3.83 -3.47
N SER A 127 18.80 -3.12 -3.38
CA SER A 127 20.13 -3.68 -3.69
C SER A 127 20.59 -4.73 -2.68
N ASN A 128 20.17 -4.60 -1.41
CA ASN A 128 20.53 -5.53 -0.34
C ASN A 128 19.68 -6.82 -0.34
N ALA A 129 18.92 -7.10 -1.41
CA ALA A 129 18.02 -8.24 -1.54
C ALA A 129 16.97 -8.35 -0.41
N ASN A 130 16.72 -7.27 0.34
CA ASN A 130 15.66 -7.23 1.33
C ASN A 130 14.30 -6.98 0.68
N SER A 131 14.29 -6.42 -0.52
CA SER A 131 13.08 -6.10 -1.28
C SER A 131 13.14 -6.64 -2.69
N GLN A 132 11.99 -6.84 -3.29
CA GLN A 132 11.80 -7.26 -4.66
C GLN A 132 10.91 -6.25 -5.39
N ARG A 133 11.32 -5.91 -6.61
CA ARG A 133 10.50 -5.14 -7.54
C ARG A 133 9.54 -6.07 -8.28
N ILE A 134 8.26 -5.73 -8.27
CA ILE A 134 7.20 -6.50 -8.92
C ILE A 134 6.86 -5.86 -10.27
N VAL A 135 7.31 -6.49 -11.34
CA VAL A 135 6.97 -6.09 -12.72
C VAL A 135 5.54 -6.51 -13.00
N CYS A 136 4.60 -5.59 -12.80
CA CYS A 136 3.18 -5.89 -12.98
C CYS A 136 2.82 -5.97 -14.47
N ARG A 137 1.73 -6.69 -14.80
CA ARG A 137 1.18 -6.79 -16.15
C ARG A 137 -0.34 -6.53 -16.14
N PRO A 138 -0.89 -5.72 -17.06
CA PRO A 138 -2.33 -5.59 -17.19
C PRO A 138 -3.00 -6.93 -17.43
N GLY A 139 -4.21 -7.11 -16.87
CA GLY A 139 -4.95 -8.37 -16.88
C GLY A 139 -4.60 -9.33 -15.72
N ASN A 140 -3.49 -9.11 -15.01
CA ASN A 140 -3.17 -9.86 -13.80
C ASN A 140 -3.77 -9.20 -12.55
N VAL A 141 -3.94 -10.01 -11.50
CA VAL A 141 -4.27 -9.55 -10.15
C VAL A 141 -3.12 -9.90 -9.23
N TYR A 142 -2.57 -8.91 -8.52
CA TYR A 142 -1.51 -9.10 -7.54
C TYR A 142 -2.12 -8.99 -6.15
N VAL A 143 -1.92 -10.02 -5.33
CA VAL A 143 -2.55 -10.12 -4.02
C VAL A 143 -1.49 -10.25 -2.94
N PHE A 144 -1.63 -9.48 -1.86
CA PHE A 144 -0.72 -9.57 -0.72
C PHE A 144 -1.40 -9.13 0.57
N ASN A 145 -0.78 -9.51 1.70
CA ASN A 145 -1.21 -9.04 3.01
C ASN A 145 -0.64 -7.64 3.28
N GLY A 146 -1.45 -6.61 3.11
CA GLY A 146 -1.04 -5.21 3.24
C GLY A 146 -0.65 -4.82 4.67
N LEU A 147 -1.20 -5.51 5.67
CA LEU A 147 -0.95 -5.23 7.09
C LEU A 147 0.48 -5.61 7.52
N ILE A 148 1.05 -6.66 6.92
CA ILE A 148 2.36 -7.20 7.30
C ILE A 148 3.43 -7.10 6.20
N THR A 149 3.06 -6.67 5.00
CA THR A 149 4.01 -6.51 3.89
C THR A 149 4.41 -5.05 3.73
N LEU A 150 5.69 -4.74 3.99
CA LEU A 150 6.21 -3.39 3.77
C LEU A 150 6.37 -3.18 2.27
N HIS A 151 5.75 -2.13 1.75
CA HIS A 151 5.78 -1.87 0.31
C HIS A 151 5.77 -0.37 0.00
N HIS A 152 6.13 -0.05 -1.24
CA HIS A 152 6.10 1.30 -1.80
C HIS A 152 6.07 1.24 -3.32
N ASN A 153 5.85 2.38 -3.98
CA ASN A 153 5.99 2.51 -5.43
C ASN A 153 7.26 3.29 -5.77
N LEU A 154 7.89 2.92 -6.89
CA LEU A 154 8.87 3.78 -7.54
C LEU A 154 8.20 5.07 -8.04
N ASP A 155 9.00 6.06 -8.41
CA ASP A 155 8.51 7.21 -9.14
C ASP A 155 8.27 6.87 -10.63
N VAL A 156 7.51 7.73 -11.31
CA VAL A 156 7.23 7.63 -12.74
C VAL A 156 8.00 8.74 -13.45
N GLY A 157 8.93 8.40 -14.34
CA GLY A 157 9.72 9.39 -15.07
C GLY A 157 9.01 9.92 -16.32
N VAL A 158 8.22 9.08 -16.99
CA VAL A 158 7.52 9.38 -18.24
C VAL A 158 6.15 8.70 -18.26
N GLY A 159 5.15 9.36 -18.85
CA GLY A 159 3.81 8.79 -19.02
C GLY A 159 3.02 8.74 -17.72
N GLU A 160 2.21 7.70 -17.55
CA GLU A 160 1.40 7.50 -16.35
C GLU A 160 1.20 6.00 -16.08
N ARG A 161 0.95 5.68 -14.81
CA ARG A 161 0.55 4.35 -14.36
C ARG A 161 -0.82 4.43 -13.68
N ARG A 162 -1.73 3.52 -14.04
CA ARG A 162 -3.08 3.45 -13.49
C ARG A 162 -3.35 2.07 -12.90
N MET A 163 -3.82 2.07 -11.66
CA MET A 163 -4.06 0.86 -10.89
C MET A 163 -5.43 0.96 -10.21
N LEU A 164 -6.21 -0.12 -10.26
CA LEU A 164 -7.28 -0.33 -9.31
C LEU A 164 -6.71 -1.07 -8.11
N ILE A 165 -7.04 -0.58 -6.91
CA ILE A 165 -6.67 -1.18 -5.64
C ILE A 165 -7.95 -1.48 -4.89
N ILE A 166 -8.08 -2.72 -4.42
CA ILE A 166 -9.20 -3.15 -3.59
C ILE A 166 -8.60 -3.59 -2.26
N HIS A 167 -8.95 -2.87 -1.21
CA HIS A 167 -8.55 -3.21 0.14
C HIS A 167 -9.72 -3.86 0.87
N HIS A 168 -9.48 -5.02 1.48
CA HIS A 168 -10.44 -5.74 2.30
C HIS A 168 -9.92 -5.86 3.73
N TYR A 169 -10.82 -5.77 4.71
CA TYR A 169 -10.56 -6.05 6.11
C TYR A 169 -9.59 -5.09 6.79
N ASP A 170 -10.03 -3.88 7.14
CA ASP A 170 -9.29 -2.99 8.04
C ASP A 170 -9.11 -3.66 9.40
N ALA A 171 -7.86 -3.88 9.78
CA ALA A 171 -7.53 -4.56 11.03
C ALA A 171 -7.92 -3.74 12.27
N GLY A 172 -8.28 -2.46 12.12
CA GLY A 172 -8.61 -1.53 13.20
C GLY A 172 -7.42 -1.13 14.08
N LEU A 173 -6.23 -1.66 13.79
CA LEU A 173 -4.98 -1.41 14.54
C LEU A 173 -4.42 0.01 14.34
N THR A 174 -5.09 0.83 13.54
CA THR A 174 -4.66 2.18 13.18
C THR A 174 -5.56 3.31 13.68
N ALA A 175 -6.70 3.00 14.31
CA ALA A 175 -7.66 4.00 14.77
C ALA A 175 -7.02 5.02 15.74
N GLY A 176 -6.23 4.56 16.72
CA GLY A 176 -5.52 5.45 17.64
C GLY A 176 -4.34 6.22 17.02
N ALA A 177 -3.63 5.59 16.07
CA ALA A 177 -2.47 6.19 15.42
C ALA A 177 -2.85 7.32 14.45
N ARG A 178 -3.97 7.20 13.73
CA ARG A 178 -4.47 8.23 12.80
C ARG A 178 -4.79 9.54 13.52
N THR A 179 -5.39 9.47 14.71
CA THR A 179 -5.69 10.66 15.52
C THR A 179 -4.42 11.36 15.99
N VAL A 180 -3.44 10.61 16.51
CA VAL A 180 -2.17 11.18 17.01
C VAL A 180 -1.34 11.76 15.86
N ILE A 181 -1.22 11.06 14.73
CA ILE A 181 -0.48 11.55 13.57
C ILE A 181 -1.15 12.80 12.98
N ARG A 182 -2.48 12.85 12.93
CA ARG A 182 -3.21 14.05 12.49
C ARG A 182 -2.95 15.23 13.43
N SER A 183 -2.99 15.02 14.74
CA SER A 183 -2.68 16.06 15.72
C SER A 183 -1.24 16.56 15.62
N PHE A 184 -0.28 15.66 15.38
CA PHE A 184 1.12 16.02 15.20
C PHE A 184 1.36 16.77 13.88
N ARG A 185 0.67 16.40 12.79
CA ARG A 185 0.72 17.14 11.53
C ARG A 185 0.16 18.56 11.68
N ILE A 186 -0.98 18.71 12.35
CA ILE A 186 -1.55 20.03 12.68
C ILE A 186 -0.57 20.87 13.51
N LEU A 187 0.14 20.27 14.45
CA LEU A 187 1.15 20.95 15.26
C LEU A 187 2.35 21.41 14.41
N LEU A 188 2.85 20.54 13.52
CA LEU A 188 3.93 20.88 12.60
C LEU A 188 3.54 21.97 11.60
N ASP A 189 2.32 21.92 11.07
CA ASP A 189 1.80 22.95 10.15
C ASP A 189 1.71 24.32 10.87
N ARG A 190 1.32 24.33 12.15
CA ARG A 190 1.33 25.54 13.00
C ARG A 190 2.73 26.06 13.29
N LEU A 191 3.71 25.18 13.51
CA LEU A 191 5.10 25.56 13.74
C LEU A 191 5.82 26.03 12.48
N ALA A 192 5.40 25.55 11.30
CA ALA A 192 5.93 25.95 10.00
C ALA A 192 5.34 27.27 9.47
N GLY A 193 4.41 27.91 10.21
CA GLY A 193 3.83 29.20 9.82
C GLY A 193 2.91 29.15 8.60
N ILE A 194 2.29 28.00 8.31
CA ILE A 194 1.32 27.87 7.23
C ILE A 194 -0.09 28.10 7.83
N TYR A 195 -0.38 29.35 8.18
CA TYR A 195 -1.72 29.96 8.27
C TYR A 195 -1.58 31.47 8.14
#